data_AF-C5EYQ6-F1
#
_entry.id   AF-C5EYQ6-F1
#
_cell.length_a   1.000
_cell.length_b   1.000
_cell.length_c   1.000
_cell.angle_alpha   90.00
_cell.angle_beta   90.00
_cell.angle_gamma   90.00
#
_symmetry.space_group_name_H-M   'P 1'
#
loop_
_entity.id
_entity.type
_entity.pdbx_description
1 polymer ?
#
loop_
_entity_poly.entity_id
_entity_poly.type
_entity_poly.pdbx_seq_one_letter_code
_entity_poly.pdbx_strand_id
1 'polypeptide(L)' 'MQVKKALTGNGKAQKEQVAFMVKRLLGIKGEIKPLDITDAIAIAITHAQRLKLQK' A
#
# COMPACT_ATOMS: atom_id res chain seq x y z
N MET A 1 7.03 -3.02 8.41
CA MET A 1 7.61 -4.09 7.56
C MET A 1 6.54 -4.82 6.74
N GLN A 2 5.45 -5.32 7.34
CA GLN A 2 4.43 -6.11 6.63
C GLN A 2 3.75 -5.34 5.48
N VAL A 3 3.33 -4.09 5.71
CA VAL A 3 2.71 -3.23 4.69
C VAL A 3 3.62 -3.00 3.48
N LYS A 4 4.90 -2.67 3.73
CA LYS A 4 5.91 -2.48 2.67
C LYS A 4 6.08 -3.77 1.85
N LYS A 5 6.25 -4.93 2.49
CA LYS A 5 6.38 -6.20 1.79
C LYS A 5 5.12 -6.59 1.01
N ALA A 6 3.93 -6.32 1.55
CA ALA A 6 2.65 -6.64 0.90
C ALA A 6 2.42 -5.81 -0.37
N LEU A 7 2.80 -4.52 -0.35
CA LEU A 7 2.56 -3.61 -1.46
C LEU A 7 3.70 -3.60 -2.49
N THR A 8 4.95 -3.75 -2.07
CA THR A 8 6.13 -3.60 -2.95
C THR A 8 6.93 -4.90 -3.13
N GLY A 9 6.62 -5.95 -2.38
CA GLY A 9 7.44 -7.17 -2.30
C GLY A 9 8.70 -7.02 -1.43
N ASN A 10 9.05 -5.80 -1.00
CA ASN A 10 10.26 -5.52 -0.23
C ASN A 10 9.94 -4.83 1.11
N GLY A 11 10.28 -5.49 2.22
CA GLY A 11 10.07 -4.94 3.57
C GLY A 11 10.81 -3.63 3.86
N LYS A 12 11.89 -3.35 3.12
CA LYS A 12 12.72 -2.14 3.24
C LYS A 12 12.34 -1.00 2.28
N ALA A 13 11.24 -1.13 1.52
CA ALA A 13 10.83 -0.11 0.55
C ALA A 13 10.60 1.27 1.19
N GLN A 14 10.84 2.35 0.44
CA GLN A 14 10.62 3.71 0.94
C GLN A 14 9.14 4.11 0.91
N LYS A 15 8.77 5.17 1.64
CA LYS A 15 7.36 5.62 1.74
C LYS A 15 6.81 6.05 0.37
N GLU A 16 7.66 6.62 -0.46
CA GLU A 16 7.33 7.07 -1.83
C GLU A 16 7.00 5.87 -2.72
N GLN A 17 7.71 4.75 -2.56
CA GLN A 17 7.40 3.50 -3.26
C GLN A 17 6.08 2.90 -2.80
N VAL A 18 5.77 2.98 -1.50
CA VAL A 18 4.46 2.55 -0.97
C VAL A 18 3.34 3.42 -1.58
N ALA A 19 3.50 4.74 -1.57
CA ALA A 19 2.53 5.67 -2.16
C ALA A 19 2.32 5.42 -3.66
N PHE A 20 3.40 5.19 -4.40
CA PHE A 20 3.34 4.83 -5.82
C PHE A 20 2.55 3.54 -6.04
N MET A 21 2.83 2.50 -5.23
CA MET A 21 2.13 1.22 -5.35
C MET A 21 0.65 1.33 -5.00
N VAL A 22 0.29 2.11 -3.97
CA VAL A 22 -1.11 2.38 -3.63
C VAL A 22 -1.84 3.04 -4.80
N LYS A 23 -1.24 4.08 -5.42
CA LYS A 23 -1.82 4.73 -6.60
C LYS A 23 -2.01 3.75 -7.75
N ARG A 24 -1.00 2.93 -8.03
CA ARG A 24 -1.03 1.95 -9.11
C ARG A 24 -2.10 0.89 -8.90
N LEU A 25 -2.27 0.39 -7.67
CA LEU A 25 -3.25 -0.64 -7.33
C LEU A 25 -4.69 -0.12 -7.39
N LEU A 26 -4.92 1.15 -7.06
CA LEU A 26 -6.25 1.77 -7.05
C LEU A 26 -6.56 2.62 -8.30
N GLY A 27 -5.64 2.71 -9.26
CA GLY A 27 -5.82 3.51 -10.48
C GLY A 27 -5.89 5.02 -10.23
N ILE A 28 -5.32 5.52 -9.12
CA ILE A 28 -5.35 6.93 -8.75
C ILE A 28 -4.35 7.70 -9.63
N LYS A 29 -4.86 8.60 -10.48
CA LYS A 29 -4.03 9.43 -11.38
C LYS A 29 -3.46 10.68 -10.70
N GLY A 30 -4.02 11.10 -9.56
CA GLY A 30 -3.62 12.30 -8.81
C GLY A 30 -2.60 12.05 -7.70
N GLU A 31 -2.27 13.10 -6.96
CA GLU A 31 -1.57 12.96 -5.68
C GLU A 31 -2.50 12.47 -4.58
N ILE A 32 -2.00 11.54 -3.75
CA ILE A 32 -2.67 11.17 -2.51
C ILE A 32 -2.13 12.12 -1.45
N LYS A 33 -2.92 13.15 -1.13
CA LYS A 33 -2.64 14.10 -0.07
C LYS A 33 -3.85 14.17 0.87
N PRO A 34 -3.63 14.30 2.19
CA PRO A 34 -2.35 14.22 2.90
C PRO A 34 -1.72 12.81 2.94
N LEU A 35 -0.43 12.72 3.31
CA LEU A 35 0.34 11.47 3.39
C LEU A 35 -0.31 10.42 4.30
N ASP A 36 -1.01 10.85 5.35
CA ASP A 36 -1.70 9.97 6.30
C ASP A 36 -2.79 9.10 5.65
N ILE A 37 -3.43 9.61 4.59
CA ILE A 37 -4.42 8.84 3.81
C ILE A 37 -3.74 7.67 3.09
N THR A 38 -2.52 7.86 2.59
CA THR A 38 -1.76 6.80 1.92
C THR A 38 -1.49 5.64 2.88
N ASP A 39 -1.11 5.94 4.12
CA ASP A 39 -0.82 4.93 5.14
C ASP A 39 -2.09 4.14 5.52
N ALA A 40 -3.23 4.82 5.69
CA ALA A 40 -4.51 4.16 5.96
C ALA A 40 -4.92 3.21 4.84
N ILE A 41 -4.82 3.67 3.58
CA ILE A 41 -5.12 2.83 2.40
C ILE A 41 -4.15 1.64 2.33
N ALA A 42 -2.86 1.88 2.57
CA ALA A 42 -1.83 0.84 2.55
C ALA A 42 -2.12 -0.28 3.57
N ILE A 43 -2.59 0.08 4.77
CA ILE A 43 -3.03 -0.87 5.79
C ILE A 43 -4.25 -1.67 5.31
N ALA A 44 -5.26 -0.99 4.76
CA ALA A 44 -6.47 -1.64 4.27
C ALA A 44 -6.17 -2.67 3.16
N ILE A 45 -5.32 -2.31 2.19
CA ILE A 45 -4.88 -3.22 1.13
C ILE A 45 -4.13 -4.42 1.72
N THR A 46 -3.21 -4.16 2.65
CA THR A 46 -2.43 -5.23 3.32
C THR A 46 -3.35 -6.20 4.06
N HIS A 47 -4.37 -5.69 4.76
CA HIS A 47 -5.36 -6.51 5.45
C HIS A 47 -6.19 -7.35 4.48
N ALA A 48 -6.70 -6.74 3.40
CA ALA A 48 -7.49 -7.43 2.38
C ALA A 48 -6.70 -8.55 1.67
N GLN A 49 -5.43 -8.30 1.32
CA GLN A 49 -4.55 -9.31 0.74
C GLN A 49 -4.32 -10.48 1.70
N ARG A 50 -4.12 -10.19 3.00
CA ARG A 50 -3.94 -11.23 4.02
C ARG A 50 -5.19 -12.10 4.18
N LEU A 51 -6.38 -11.51 4.17
CA LEU A 51 -7.65 -12.26 4.22
C LEU A 51 -7.85 -13.13 2.98
N LYS A 52 -7.46 -12.63 1.79
CA LYS A 52 -7.57 -13.40 0.54
C LYS A 52 -6.66 -14.64 0.52
N LEU A 53 -5.49 -14.56 1.15
CA LEU A 53 -4.53 -15.68 1.25
C LEU A 53 -4.95 -16.76 2.27
N GLN A 54 -5.95 -16.48 3.12
CA GLN A 54 -6.44 -17.41 4.15
C GLN A 54 -7.69 -18.19 3.70
N LYS A 55 -8.15 -17.99 2.46
CA LYS A 55 -9.20 -18.77 1.81
C LYS A 55 -8.60 -19.67 0.74
#